data_AF-A0A7L1SMF6-F1
#
_entry.id   AF-A0A7L1SMF6-F1
#
_cell.length_a   1.000
_cell.length_b   1.000
_cell.length_c   1.000
_cell.angle_alpha   90.00
_cell.angle_beta   90.00
_cell.angle_gamma   90.00
#
_symmetry.space_group_name_H-M   'P 1'
#
loop_
_entity.id
_entity.type
_entity.pdbx_description
1 polymer ?
#
loop_
_entity_poly.entity_id
_entity_poly.type
_entity_poly.pdbx_seq_one_letter_code
_entity_poly.pdbx_strand_id
1 'polypeptide(L)'
;FTEPSAVFDLKAEYAGADIVSLTWTVSNTASNSYMYRIEVVNGISITNLTSCVTKTEITELIPGTLYNFTVFAMTNNGETQGEGVSISLYTKPSAVLDLKAEYVGVTSVNLTWVVNDTASSSYTYRIEVVNDTSVRNLTSNLTEVEITELIPGTMYNFKVFARPVNNMSEEEGLSISLYTKPSAVFDLKAEYAGADIVSLTWTVSNTASNSYMYRIEVVNGISITNLTSCVTKTEITKLIPETMYNFTVFAVANDGQTEGERLSVSPYT
;
A
#
# COMPACT_ATOMS: atom_id res chain seq x y z
N PHE A 1 -34.86 19.86 -44.01
CA PHE A 1 -34.51 18.88 -42.97
C PHE A 1 -34.46 19.61 -41.64
N THR A 2 -35.19 19.14 -40.64
CA THR A 2 -35.23 19.73 -39.30
C THR A 2 -33.99 19.30 -38.52
N GLU A 3 -33.39 20.23 -37.78
CA GLU A 3 -32.25 19.99 -36.91
C GLU A 3 -32.56 18.84 -35.93
N PRO A 4 -31.66 17.85 -35.76
CA PRO A 4 -31.90 16.74 -34.85
C PRO A 4 -32.01 17.24 -33.41
N SER A 5 -32.92 16.63 -32.64
CA SER A 5 -33.19 17.02 -31.25
C SER A 5 -31.93 16.93 -30.39
N ALA A 6 -31.74 17.92 -29.52
CA ALA A 6 -30.58 18.00 -28.65
C ALA A 6 -30.45 16.76 -27.75
N VAL A 7 -29.19 16.42 -27.45
CA VAL A 7 -28.87 15.45 -26.39
C VAL A 7 -29.19 16.09 -25.04
N PHE A 8 -29.65 15.31 -24.07
CA PHE A 8 -29.91 15.78 -22.70
C PHE A 8 -29.31 14.81 -21.68
N ASP A 9 -29.20 15.25 -20.43
CA ASP A 9 -28.76 14.46 -19.28
C ASP A 9 -27.49 13.64 -19.50
N LEU A 10 -26.50 14.20 -20.23
CA LEU A 10 -25.21 13.55 -20.41
C LEU A 10 -24.53 13.38 -19.04
N LYS A 11 -24.16 12.14 -18.73
CA LYS A 11 -23.48 11.79 -17.49
C LYS A 11 -22.48 10.66 -17.72
N ALA A 12 -21.45 10.62 -16.86
CA ALA A 12 -20.58 9.47 -16.75
C ALA A 12 -21.14 8.50 -15.70
N GLU A 13 -21.45 7.28 -16.13
CA GLU A 13 -21.84 6.19 -15.22
C GLU A 13 -20.62 5.59 -14.52
N TYR A 14 -19.48 5.59 -15.21
CA TYR A 14 -18.23 5.05 -14.69
C TYR A 14 -17.03 5.81 -15.26
N ALA A 15 -16.02 6.00 -14.42
CA ALA A 15 -14.71 6.51 -14.79
C ALA A 15 -13.63 5.63 -14.14
N GLY A 16 -12.95 4.86 -14.98
CA GLY A 16 -11.79 4.05 -14.64
C GLY A 16 -10.49 4.76 -15.00
N ALA A 17 -9.38 4.00 -15.04
CA ALA A 17 -8.08 4.55 -15.38
C ALA A 17 -7.95 4.83 -16.89
N ASP A 18 -8.40 3.89 -17.72
CA ASP A 18 -8.29 3.93 -19.17
C ASP A 18 -9.64 3.92 -19.89
N ILE A 19 -10.73 3.98 -19.13
CA ILE A 19 -12.10 3.85 -19.64
C ILE A 19 -13.07 4.83 -18.98
N VAL A 20 -13.97 5.39 -19.77
CA VAL A 20 -15.14 6.15 -19.29
C VAL A 20 -16.40 5.63 -19.99
N SER A 21 -17.44 5.36 -19.19
CA SER A 21 -18.76 4.96 -19.68
C SER A 21 -19.72 6.13 -19.59
N LEU A 22 -20.22 6.59 -20.74
CA LEU A 22 -21.14 7.71 -20.85
C LEU A 22 -22.56 7.23 -21.17
N THR A 23 -23.55 7.91 -20.61
CA THR A 23 -24.96 7.77 -20.99
C THR A 23 -25.61 9.13 -21.18
N TRP A 24 -26.61 9.18 -22.05
CA TRP A 24 -27.40 10.38 -22.31
C TRP A 24 -28.83 10.03 -22.68
N THR A 25 -29.70 11.04 -22.73
CA THR A 25 -31.09 10.92 -23.15
C THR A 25 -31.35 11.76 -24.40
N VAL A 26 -32.43 11.44 -25.11
CA VAL A 26 -32.93 12.18 -26.28
C VAL A 26 -34.43 12.33 -26.16
N SER A 27 -34.94 13.51 -26.50
CA SER A 27 -36.33 13.91 -26.24
C SER A 27 -37.39 13.32 -27.18
N ASN A 28 -37.00 12.58 -28.23
CA ASN A 28 -37.91 12.23 -29.33
C ASN A 28 -38.16 10.71 -29.50
N THR A 29 -39.37 10.34 -29.90
CA THR A 29 -39.83 8.98 -30.21
C THR A 29 -39.18 8.38 -31.48
N ALA A 30 -38.37 9.16 -32.19
CA ALA A 30 -37.56 8.76 -33.35
C ALA A 30 -36.12 8.33 -32.99
N SER A 31 -35.85 7.96 -31.73
CA SER A 31 -34.55 7.49 -31.20
C SER A 31 -33.85 6.46 -32.12
N ASN A 32 -34.64 5.67 -32.87
CA ASN A 32 -34.15 4.63 -33.79
C ASN A 32 -33.51 5.15 -35.09
N SER A 33 -33.39 6.48 -35.29
CA SER A 33 -32.95 7.11 -36.55
C SER A 33 -31.76 8.07 -36.42
N TYR A 34 -31.13 8.11 -35.25
CA TYR A 34 -30.00 9.00 -34.98
C TYR A 34 -28.70 8.21 -34.76
N MET A 35 -27.61 8.82 -35.25
CA MET A 35 -26.25 8.47 -34.87
C MET A 35 -25.72 9.55 -33.94
N TYR A 36 -24.87 9.18 -33.00
CA TYR A 36 -24.25 10.10 -32.06
C TYR A 36 -22.77 10.23 -32.36
N ARG A 37 -22.25 11.45 -32.45
CA ARG A 37 -20.81 11.71 -32.47
C ARG A 37 -20.36 12.09 -31.07
N ILE A 38 -19.31 11.46 -30.59
CA ILE A 38 -18.69 11.75 -29.30
C ILE A 38 -17.31 12.31 -29.58
N GLU A 39 -17.11 13.58 -29.25
CA GLU A 39 -15.82 14.24 -29.30
C GLU A 39 -15.15 14.11 -27.93
N VAL A 40 -13.92 13.61 -27.93
CA VAL A 40 -13.11 13.37 -26.73
C VAL A 40 -11.90 14.29 -26.82
N VAL A 41 -11.80 15.26 -25.92
CA VAL A 41 -10.74 16.26 -25.91
C VAL A 41 -9.88 16.12 -24.66
N ASN A 42 -8.56 16.06 -24.86
CA ASN A 42 -7.55 16.14 -23.81
C ASN A 42 -6.43 17.09 -24.27
N GLY A 43 -6.46 18.32 -23.75
CA GLY A 43 -5.56 19.39 -24.20
C GLY A 43 -5.77 19.70 -25.68
N ILE A 44 -4.80 19.32 -26.51
CA ILE A 44 -4.81 19.55 -27.97
C ILE A 44 -5.26 18.27 -28.73
N SER A 45 -5.27 17.11 -28.06
CA SER A 45 -5.69 15.85 -28.66
C SER A 45 -7.21 15.80 -28.76
N ILE A 46 -7.71 15.52 -29.96
CA ILE A 46 -9.15 15.40 -30.25
C ILE A 46 -9.38 14.06 -30.95
N THR A 47 -10.25 13.23 -30.37
CA THR A 47 -10.67 11.96 -30.95
C THR A 47 -12.18 11.96 -31.12
N ASN A 48 -12.67 11.49 -32.27
CA ASN A 48 -14.11 11.37 -32.54
C ASN A 48 -14.52 9.90 -32.61
N LEU A 49 -15.60 9.58 -31.91
CA LEU A 49 -16.23 8.27 -31.90
C LEU A 49 -17.68 8.41 -32.38
N THR A 50 -18.27 7.31 -32.81
CA THR A 50 -19.70 7.28 -33.16
C THR A 50 -20.42 6.14 -32.45
N SER A 51 -21.65 6.39 -32.00
CA SER A 51 -22.53 5.37 -31.40
C SER A 51 -23.92 5.41 -32.05
N CYS A 52 -24.57 4.26 -32.16
CA CYS A 52 -25.96 4.14 -32.62
C CYS A 52 -26.96 4.02 -31.46
N VAL A 53 -26.48 4.12 -30.23
CA VAL A 53 -27.29 4.03 -29.00
C VAL A 53 -26.90 5.16 -28.06
N THR A 54 -27.73 5.43 -27.05
CA THR A 54 -27.56 6.55 -26.11
C THR A 54 -26.58 6.27 -24.97
N LYS A 55 -25.59 5.42 -25.25
CA LYS A 55 -24.50 5.07 -24.35
C LYS A 55 -23.26 4.74 -25.15
N THR A 56 -22.09 4.95 -24.56
CA THR A 56 -20.83 4.49 -25.13
C THR A 56 -19.79 4.26 -24.06
N GLU A 57 -18.87 3.35 -24.35
CA GLU A 57 -17.63 3.19 -23.60
C GLU A 57 -16.50 3.78 -24.43
N ILE A 58 -15.64 4.54 -23.77
CA ILE A 58 -14.49 5.21 -24.38
C ILE A 58 -13.27 4.63 -23.70
N THR A 59 -12.49 3.83 -24.42
CA THR A 59 -11.30 3.13 -23.92
C THR A 59 -10.01 3.82 -24.37
N GLU A 60 -8.86 3.28 -23.97
CA GLU A 60 -7.53 3.79 -24.33
C GLU A 60 -7.27 5.23 -23.85
N LEU A 61 -7.97 5.64 -22.79
CA LEU A 61 -7.75 6.93 -22.16
C LEU A 61 -6.47 6.87 -21.32
N ILE A 62 -5.80 8.02 -21.21
CA ILE A 62 -4.63 8.18 -20.34
C ILE A 62 -5.12 8.29 -18.88
N PRO A 63 -4.59 7.47 -17.95
CA PRO A 63 -4.92 7.53 -16.52
C PRO A 63 -4.60 8.88 -15.85
N GLY A 64 -5.39 9.24 -14.83
CA GLY A 64 -5.22 10.46 -14.03
C GLY A 64 -5.36 11.77 -14.81
N THR A 65 -6.01 11.74 -15.98
CA THR A 65 -6.01 12.85 -16.94
C THR A 65 -7.41 13.44 -17.10
N LEU A 66 -7.50 14.77 -17.26
CA LEU A 66 -8.75 15.47 -17.50
C LEU A 66 -9.18 15.32 -18.97
N TYR A 67 -10.40 14.85 -19.17
CA TYR A 67 -11.05 14.81 -20.46
C TYR A 67 -12.30 15.69 -20.47
N ASN A 68 -12.55 16.33 -21.62
CA ASN A 68 -13.84 16.91 -21.94
C ASN A 68 -14.51 16.05 -23.01
N PHE A 69 -15.71 15.57 -22.72
CA PHE A 69 -16.51 14.72 -23.60
C PHE A 69 -17.71 15.50 -24.09
N THR A 70 -17.86 15.65 -25.41
CA THR A 70 -19.00 16.34 -26.02
C THR A 70 -19.77 15.40 -26.93
N VAL A 71 -21.06 15.22 -26.67
CA VAL A 71 -21.94 14.34 -27.46
C VAL A 71 -22.87 15.18 -28.34
N PHE A 72 -22.86 14.89 -29.64
CA PHE A 72 -23.69 15.52 -30.65
C PHE A 72 -24.67 14.51 -31.24
N ALA A 73 -25.94 14.88 -31.37
CA ALA A 73 -26.91 14.11 -32.15
C ALA A 73 -26.75 14.43 -33.64
N MET A 74 -26.73 13.39 -34.49
CA MET A 74 -26.66 13.50 -35.94
C MET A 74 -27.79 12.71 -36.59
N THR A 75 -28.28 13.20 -37.73
CA THR A 75 -29.18 12.43 -38.59
C THR A 75 -28.49 11.15 -39.08
N ASN A 76 -29.23 10.08 -39.36
CA ASN A 76 -28.67 8.80 -39.84
C ASN A 76 -27.79 8.91 -41.11
N ASN A 77 -28.00 9.94 -41.94
CA ASN A 77 -27.18 10.22 -43.11
C ASN A 77 -25.93 11.08 -42.81
N GLY A 78 -25.73 11.49 -41.55
CA GLY A 78 -24.59 12.29 -41.09
C GLY A 78 -24.59 13.74 -41.55
N GLU A 79 -25.62 14.19 -42.28
CA GLU A 79 -25.62 15.51 -42.94
C GLU A 79 -25.99 16.67 -42.02
N THR A 80 -26.70 16.42 -40.92
CA THR A 80 -27.11 17.46 -39.96
C THR A 80 -26.72 17.06 -38.55
N GLN A 81 -26.12 18.00 -37.83
CA GLN A 81 -25.67 17.85 -36.46
C GLN A 81 -26.38 18.89 -35.58
N GLY A 82 -26.88 18.47 -34.43
CA GLY A 82 -27.47 19.36 -33.43
C GLY A 82 -26.42 19.94 -32.47
N GLU A 83 -26.90 20.72 -31.50
CA GLU A 83 -26.07 21.24 -30.40
C GLU A 83 -25.46 20.10 -29.56
N GLY A 84 -24.20 20.25 -29.17
CA GLY A 84 -23.47 19.28 -28.37
C GLY A 84 -23.60 19.53 -26.88
N VAL A 85 -23.76 18.47 -26.08
CA VAL A 85 -23.71 18.55 -24.62
C VAL A 85 -22.37 18.04 -24.13
N SER A 86 -21.76 18.75 -23.18
CA SER A 86 -20.42 18.43 -22.68
C SER A 86 -20.41 18.07 -21.20
N ILE A 87 -19.54 17.15 -20.82
CA ILE A 87 -19.12 16.93 -19.44
C ILE A 87 -17.59 16.84 -19.37
N SER A 88 -17.01 17.28 -18.26
CA SER A 88 -15.57 17.15 -18.02
C SER A 88 -15.31 16.38 -16.73
N LEU A 89 -14.38 15.42 -16.79
CA LEU A 89 -13.99 14.63 -15.62
C LEU A 89 -12.58 14.05 -15.79
N TYR A 90 -11.98 13.66 -14.68
CA TYR A 90 -10.69 12.98 -14.66
C TYR A 90 -10.88 11.47 -14.72
N THR A 91 -10.07 10.80 -15.54
CA THR A 91 -9.86 9.36 -15.37
C THR A 91 -9.18 9.10 -14.02
N LYS A 92 -9.42 7.92 -13.45
CA LYS A 92 -8.72 7.50 -12.23
C LYS A 92 -7.22 7.32 -12.52
N PRO A 93 -6.34 7.47 -11.52
CA PRO A 93 -4.96 7.04 -11.68
C PRO A 93 -4.89 5.53 -11.87
N SER A 94 -3.81 5.02 -12.46
CA SER A 94 -3.61 3.56 -12.52
C SER A 94 -3.35 2.99 -11.14
N ALA A 95 -3.60 1.68 -11.05
CA ALA A 95 -3.38 0.92 -9.85
C ALA A 95 -1.94 0.99 -9.34
N VAL A 96 -1.82 1.10 -8.01
CA VAL A 96 -0.58 0.78 -7.33
C VAL A 96 -0.35 -0.73 -7.41
N LEU A 97 0.80 -1.13 -7.93
CA LEU A 97 1.19 -2.51 -8.12
C LEU A 97 2.47 -2.81 -7.35
N ASP A 98 2.70 -4.10 -7.07
CA ASP A 98 3.97 -4.60 -6.52
C ASP A 98 4.46 -3.84 -5.27
N LEU A 99 3.54 -3.50 -4.37
CA LEU A 99 3.87 -2.85 -3.10
C LEU A 99 4.75 -3.76 -2.25
N LYS A 100 5.95 -3.28 -1.92
CA LYS A 100 6.99 -4.01 -1.20
C LYS A 100 7.52 -3.18 -0.05
N ALA A 101 8.04 -3.89 0.96
CA ALA A 101 8.88 -3.31 1.99
C ALA A 101 10.34 -3.68 1.71
N GLU A 102 11.10 -2.74 1.13
CA GLU A 102 12.53 -2.93 0.83
C GLU A 102 13.37 -3.00 2.10
N TYR A 103 12.94 -2.28 3.13
CA TYR A 103 13.59 -2.29 4.43
C TYR A 103 12.57 -2.32 5.55
N VAL A 104 12.82 -3.20 6.52
CA VAL A 104 12.08 -3.28 7.77
C VAL A 104 13.06 -3.16 8.93
N GLY A 105 13.02 -2.00 9.58
CA GLY A 105 13.81 -1.65 10.74
C GLY A 105 13.05 -1.76 12.05
N VAL A 106 13.68 -1.24 13.10
CA VAL A 106 13.15 -1.22 14.47
C VAL A 106 12.06 -0.16 14.61
N THR A 107 12.27 1.04 14.05
CA THR A 107 11.34 2.19 14.13
C THR A 107 11.03 2.79 12.76
N SER A 108 11.47 2.16 11.68
CA SER A 108 11.20 2.62 10.32
C SER A 108 11.01 1.48 9.33
N VAL A 109 10.26 1.78 8.27
CA VAL A 109 10.01 0.89 7.13
C VAL A 109 10.13 1.71 5.85
N ASN A 110 10.85 1.19 4.85
CA ASN A 110 10.88 1.79 3.51
C ASN A 110 9.99 0.98 2.60
N LEU A 111 8.99 1.63 2.01
CA LEU A 111 8.09 1.04 1.06
C LEU A 111 8.43 1.51 -0.36
N THR A 112 8.28 0.61 -1.32
CA THR A 112 8.35 0.87 -2.77
C THR A 112 7.13 0.27 -3.45
N TRP A 113 6.74 0.85 -4.58
CA TRP A 113 5.68 0.31 -5.41
C TRP A 113 5.90 0.68 -6.87
N VAL A 114 5.09 0.11 -7.76
CA VAL A 114 5.14 0.33 -9.20
C VAL A 114 3.79 0.86 -9.67
N VAL A 115 3.81 1.74 -10.68
CA VAL A 115 2.63 2.18 -11.40
C VAL A 115 2.92 2.07 -12.89
N ASN A 116 2.08 1.35 -13.63
CA ASN A 116 2.31 1.02 -15.04
C ASN A 116 1.60 1.99 -15.98
N ASP A 117 1.90 3.29 -15.85
CA ASP A 117 1.46 4.28 -16.83
C ASP A 117 2.42 5.47 -16.96
N THR A 118 2.32 6.17 -18.09
CA THR A 118 3.18 7.31 -18.44
C THR A 118 2.82 8.61 -17.71
N ALA A 119 1.64 8.69 -17.09
CA ALA A 119 1.18 9.84 -16.32
C ALA A 119 1.55 9.73 -14.82
N SER A 120 2.11 8.62 -14.38
CA SER A 120 2.50 8.32 -12.99
C SER A 120 3.38 9.40 -12.34
N SER A 121 4.18 10.13 -13.11
CA SER A 121 4.98 11.27 -12.61
C SER A 121 4.15 12.46 -12.12
N SER A 122 2.86 12.51 -12.47
CA SER A 122 1.92 13.53 -12.01
C SER A 122 1.13 13.09 -10.77
N TYR A 123 1.30 11.85 -10.31
CA TYR A 123 0.50 11.33 -9.20
C TYR A 123 1.09 11.73 -7.85
N THR A 124 0.19 11.85 -6.89
CA THR A 124 0.53 11.93 -5.48
C THR A 124 -0.02 10.69 -4.80
N TYR A 125 0.77 10.07 -3.93
CA TYR A 125 0.41 8.86 -3.22
C TYR A 125 0.05 9.19 -1.78
N ARG A 126 -1.13 8.75 -1.33
CA ARG A 126 -1.48 8.75 0.10
C ARG A 126 -1.11 7.40 0.69
N ILE A 127 -0.36 7.41 1.78
CA ILE A 127 0.04 6.20 2.50
C ILE A 127 -0.64 6.20 3.84
N GLU A 128 -1.53 5.25 4.06
CA GLU A 128 -2.20 5.01 5.32
C GLU A 128 -1.42 3.96 6.11
N VAL A 129 -1.05 4.31 7.33
CA VAL A 129 -0.26 3.50 8.25
C VAL A 129 -1.12 3.21 9.46
N VAL A 130 -1.48 1.94 9.65
CA VAL A 130 -2.41 1.50 10.68
C VAL A 130 -1.74 0.50 11.60
N ASN A 131 -1.88 0.69 12.91
CA ASN A 131 -1.70 -0.37 13.91
C ASN A 131 -2.97 -0.43 14.80
N ASP A 132 -2.95 -1.31 15.81
CA ASP A 132 -4.11 -1.53 16.69
C ASP A 132 -4.61 -0.30 17.45
N THR A 133 -3.79 0.75 17.55
CA THR A 133 -4.04 1.93 18.40
C THR A 133 -4.03 3.26 17.64
N SER A 134 -3.50 3.29 16.42
CA SER A 134 -3.34 4.53 15.67
C SER A 134 -3.47 4.34 14.17
N VAL A 135 -3.94 5.42 13.53
CA VAL A 135 -3.99 5.57 12.08
C VAL A 135 -3.25 6.88 11.75
N ARG A 136 -2.27 6.81 10.84
CA ARG A 136 -1.50 7.95 10.35
C ARG A 136 -1.55 7.96 8.83
N ASN A 137 -1.72 9.15 8.25
CA ASN A 137 -1.61 9.34 6.81
C ASN A 137 -0.31 10.10 6.48
N LEU A 138 0.34 9.67 5.41
CA LEU A 138 1.52 10.28 4.80
C LEU A 138 1.24 10.56 3.33
N THR A 139 2.09 11.35 2.72
CA THR A 139 1.98 11.68 1.30
C THR A 139 3.36 11.63 0.64
N SER A 140 3.45 11.03 -0.53
CA SER A 140 4.67 10.99 -1.35
C SER A 140 4.34 11.36 -2.80
N ASN A 141 5.27 12.05 -3.48
CA ASN A 141 5.20 12.29 -4.93
C ASN A 141 6.09 11.30 -5.71
N LEU A 142 6.72 10.37 -5.01
CA LEU A 142 7.53 9.31 -5.57
C LEU A 142 6.85 7.97 -5.33
N THR A 143 7.27 6.94 -6.06
CA THR A 143 6.81 5.56 -5.85
C THR A 143 7.59 4.86 -4.72
N GLU A 144 8.01 5.64 -3.74
CA GLU A 144 8.71 5.19 -2.54
C GLU A 144 8.40 6.14 -1.37
N VAL A 145 8.50 5.61 -0.15
CA VAL A 145 8.43 6.41 1.08
C VAL A 145 9.17 5.72 2.24
N GLU A 146 9.91 6.50 3.01
CA GLU A 146 10.38 6.10 4.33
C GLU A 146 9.35 6.51 5.39
N ILE A 147 8.93 5.55 6.20
CA ILE A 147 7.98 5.73 7.29
C ILE A 147 8.75 5.57 8.59
N THR A 148 8.82 6.62 9.39
CA THR A 148 9.56 6.65 10.66
C THR A 148 8.62 6.71 11.86
N GLU A 149 9.20 6.69 13.07
CA GLU A 149 8.48 6.79 14.35
C GLU A 149 7.52 5.62 14.60
N LEU A 150 7.83 4.46 14.03
CA LEU A 150 7.09 3.23 14.28
C LEU A 150 7.47 2.61 15.63
N ILE A 151 6.51 1.91 16.22
CA ILE A 151 6.71 1.20 17.49
C ILE A 151 7.43 -0.12 17.16
N PRO A 152 8.52 -0.49 17.87
CA PRO A 152 9.25 -1.71 17.56
C PRO A 152 8.50 -2.99 17.90
N GLY A 153 8.71 -4.06 17.12
CA GLY A 153 8.03 -5.36 17.29
C GLY A 153 6.51 -5.31 17.12
N THR A 154 5.99 -4.31 16.41
CA THR A 154 4.54 -4.05 16.29
C THR A 154 4.07 -4.35 14.86
N MET A 155 2.87 -4.91 14.75
CA MET A 155 2.23 -5.14 13.45
C MET A 155 1.70 -3.83 12.88
N TYR A 156 2.01 -3.58 11.62
CA TYR A 156 1.45 -2.47 10.86
C TYR A 156 0.81 -3.00 9.57
N ASN A 157 -0.32 -2.40 9.20
CA ASN A 157 -0.85 -2.45 7.85
C ASN A 157 -0.54 -1.12 7.15
N PHE A 158 0.14 -1.21 6.02
CA PHE A 158 0.46 -0.07 5.17
C PHE A 158 -0.38 -0.18 3.91
N LYS A 159 -1.15 0.87 3.58
CA LYS A 159 -1.98 0.92 2.38
C LYS A 159 -1.65 2.16 1.56
N VAL A 160 -1.32 1.97 0.29
CA VAL A 160 -0.91 3.04 -0.63
C VAL A 160 -2.02 3.27 -1.65
N PHE A 161 -2.47 4.52 -1.77
CA PHE A 161 -3.48 4.96 -2.71
C PHE A 161 -2.85 5.90 -3.73
N ALA A 162 -3.05 5.66 -5.02
CA ALA A 162 -2.72 6.63 -6.05
C ALA A 162 -3.82 7.71 -6.13
N ARG A 163 -3.39 8.97 -6.25
CA ARG A 163 -4.30 10.12 -6.35
C ARG A 163 -3.83 11.08 -7.45
N PRO A 164 -4.74 11.60 -8.29
CA PRO A 164 -4.41 12.66 -9.23
C PRO A 164 -4.18 13.99 -8.49
N VAL A 165 -3.46 14.92 -9.12
CA VAL A 165 -3.03 16.23 -8.56
C VAL A 165 -4.18 17.03 -7.91
N ASN A 166 -5.41 16.85 -8.38
CA ASN A 166 -6.60 17.59 -7.93
C ASN A 166 -7.39 16.92 -6.80
N ASN A 167 -6.92 15.79 -6.27
CA ASN A 167 -7.51 15.07 -5.13
C ASN A 167 -8.97 14.61 -5.31
N MET A 168 -9.47 14.49 -6.56
CA MET A 168 -10.89 14.23 -6.80
C MET A 168 -11.30 12.76 -6.61
N SER A 169 -10.44 11.80 -6.94
CA SER A 169 -10.74 10.38 -6.82
C SER A 169 -9.49 9.58 -6.46
N GLU A 170 -9.59 8.81 -5.38
CA GLU A 170 -8.58 7.80 -5.03
C GLU A 170 -8.93 6.49 -5.73
N GLU A 171 -7.91 5.78 -6.18
CA GLU A 171 -8.05 4.42 -6.69
C GLU A 171 -8.03 3.41 -5.52
N GLU A 172 -8.32 2.13 -5.80
CA GLU A 172 -8.33 1.11 -4.76
C GLU A 172 -6.91 0.85 -4.27
N GLY A 173 -6.59 1.32 -3.06
CA GLY A 173 -5.23 1.22 -2.55
C GLY A 173 -4.76 -0.22 -2.36
N LEU A 174 -3.48 -0.47 -2.62
CA LEU A 174 -2.80 -1.75 -2.36
C LEU A 174 -2.23 -1.77 -0.95
N SER A 175 -2.32 -2.90 -0.25
CA SER A 175 -1.84 -3.02 1.13
C SER A 175 -0.83 -4.14 1.35
N ILE A 176 0.04 -3.93 2.34
CA ILE A 176 0.98 -4.92 2.87
C ILE A 176 0.95 -4.83 4.40
N SER A 177 1.03 -5.98 5.08
CA SER A 177 1.11 -6.06 6.54
C SER A 177 2.40 -6.74 6.96
N LEU A 178 3.09 -6.16 7.94
CA LEU A 178 4.34 -6.71 8.49
C LEU A 178 4.60 -6.22 9.91
N TYR A 179 5.51 -6.90 10.61
CA TYR A 179 6.01 -6.48 11.92
C TYR A 179 7.29 -5.65 11.76
N THR A 180 7.41 -4.57 12.50
CA THR A 180 8.72 -3.92 12.71
C THR A 180 9.63 -4.83 13.52
N LYS A 181 10.94 -4.68 13.36
CA LYS A 181 11.89 -5.44 14.17
C LYS A 181 11.75 -5.08 15.65
N PRO A 182 11.78 -6.05 16.58
CA PRO A 182 11.87 -5.77 18.01
C PRO A 182 13.12 -4.95 18.33
N SER A 183 13.07 -4.17 19.41
CA SER A 183 14.28 -3.50 19.90
C SER A 183 15.32 -4.52 20.36
N ALA A 184 16.59 -4.17 20.19
CA ALA A 184 17.71 -4.95 20.66
C ALA A 184 17.65 -5.16 22.18
N VAL A 185 18.17 -6.29 22.62
CA VAL A 185 18.45 -6.53 24.04
C VAL A 185 19.81 -5.90 24.38
N PHE A 186 19.95 -5.41 25.61
CA PHE A 186 21.16 -4.79 26.12
C PHE A 186 21.56 -5.43 27.45
N ASP A 187 22.78 -5.14 27.90
CA ASP A 187 23.31 -5.54 29.21
C ASP A 187 23.11 -7.03 29.53
N LEU A 188 23.30 -7.91 28.54
CA LEU A 188 23.21 -9.35 28.76
C LEU A 188 24.30 -9.80 29.74
N LYS A 189 23.87 -10.27 30.90
CA LYS A 189 24.73 -10.78 31.96
C LYS A 189 24.44 -12.25 32.19
N ALA A 190 25.51 -13.00 32.38
CA ALA A 190 25.47 -14.36 32.85
C ALA A 190 26.09 -14.43 34.24
N GLU A 191 25.29 -14.83 35.22
CA GLU A 191 25.71 -14.98 36.60
C GLU A 191 25.60 -16.45 37.00
N TYR A 192 26.63 -16.94 37.68
CA TYR A 192 26.65 -18.29 38.17
C TYR A 192 25.68 -18.44 39.35
N ALA A 193 24.72 -19.35 39.22
CA ALA A 193 23.69 -19.60 40.22
C ALA A 193 23.84 -20.97 40.91
N GLY A 194 24.81 -21.78 40.49
CA GLY A 194 25.12 -23.10 41.05
C GLY A 194 25.95 -23.96 40.10
N ALA A 195 26.39 -25.14 40.56
CA ALA A 195 27.26 -26.10 39.86
C ALA A 195 26.96 -26.25 38.35
N ASP A 196 25.69 -26.34 38.01
CA ASP A 196 25.13 -26.65 36.70
C ASP A 196 24.09 -25.62 36.25
N ILE A 197 24.12 -24.40 36.83
CA ILE A 197 23.09 -23.37 36.64
C ILE A 197 23.70 -22.00 36.35
N VAL A 198 23.25 -21.39 35.26
CA VAL A 198 23.53 -20.00 34.90
C VAL A 198 22.23 -19.21 34.86
N SER A 199 22.19 -18.10 35.58
CA SER A 199 21.13 -17.11 35.49
C SER A 199 21.50 -16.07 34.44
N LEU A 200 20.62 -15.89 33.45
CA LEU A 200 20.76 -14.85 32.44
C LEU A 200 19.80 -13.70 32.74
N THR A 201 20.31 -12.47 32.66
CA THR A 201 19.51 -11.25 32.75
C THR A 201 19.88 -10.29 31.63
N TRP A 202 18.91 -9.55 31.12
CA TRP A 202 19.11 -8.53 30.10
C TRP A 202 18.13 -7.38 30.28
N THR A 203 18.34 -6.29 29.54
CA THR A 203 17.49 -5.11 29.53
C THR A 203 16.99 -4.82 28.11
N VAL A 204 15.88 -4.08 27.99
CA VAL A 204 15.34 -3.60 26.72
C VAL A 204 14.96 -2.14 26.91
N SER A 205 15.32 -1.29 25.95
CA SER A 205 15.25 0.17 26.08
C SER A 205 13.88 0.78 25.77
N ASN A 206 12.85 -0.02 25.44
CA ASN A 206 11.57 0.47 24.99
C ASN A 206 10.37 -0.03 25.83
N THR A 207 9.25 0.67 25.70
CA THR A 207 7.97 0.36 26.37
C THR A 207 7.22 -0.82 25.74
N ALA A 208 7.61 -1.26 24.54
CA ALA A 208 7.04 -2.42 23.85
C ALA A 208 7.64 -3.77 24.32
N SER A 209 8.61 -3.75 25.24
CA SER A 209 9.25 -4.94 25.80
C SER A 209 8.28 -5.98 26.41
N ASN A 210 7.08 -5.56 26.82
CA ASN A 210 6.05 -6.45 27.37
C ASN A 210 5.35 -7.32 26.32
N SER A 211 5.45 -7.00 25.03
CA SER A 211 4.84 -7.80 23.95
C SER A 211 5.84 -8.74 23.28
N TYR A 212 7.11 -8.74 23.70
CA TYR A 212 8.15 -9.55 23.08
C TYR A 212 8.27 -10.93 23.70
N MET A 213 8.64 -11.89 22.86
CA MET A 213 9.18 -13.17 23.29
C MET A 213 10.69 -13.17 23.05
N TYR A 214 11.48 -13.51 24.06
CA TYR A 214 12.93 -13.62 23.94
C TYR A 214 13.30 -15.05 23.60
N ARG A 215 14.10 -15.25 22.54
CA ARG A 215 14.71 -16.54 22.23
C ARG A 215 16.14 -16.54 22.75
N ILE A 216 16.50 -17.64 23.40
CA ILE A 216 17.81 -17.87 23.98
C ILE A 216 18.42 -19.09 23.30
N GLU A 217 19.54 -18.90 22.61
CA GLU A 217 20.33 -19.97 22.00
C GLU A 217 21.52 -20.27 22.91
N VAL A 218 21.58 -21.50 23.40
CA VAL A 218 22.66 -22.01 24.25
C VAL A 218 23.55 -22.92 23.40
N VAL A 219 24.79 -22.50 23.18
CA VAL A 219 25.75 -23.23 22.35
C VAL A 219 26.90 -23.76 23.22
N ASN A 220 27.18 -25.05 23.10
CA ASN A 220 28.36 -25.72 23.67
C ASN A 220 28.99 -26.61 22.60
N GLY A 221 30.06 -26.12 21.98
CA GLY A 221 30.66 -26.76 20.80
C GLY A 221 29.65 -26.84 19.65
N ILE A 222 29.20 -28.06 19.32
CA ILE A 222 28.25 -28.33 18.24
C ILE A 222 26.80 -28.45 18.77
N SER A 223 26.63 -28.58 20.08
CA SER A 223 25.30 -28.70 20.71
C SER A 223 24.63 -27.33 20.78
N ILE A 224 23.41 -27.23 20.24
CA ILE A 224 22.58 -26.02 20.27
C ILE A 224 21.26 -26.36 20.96
N THR A 225 20.92 -25.62 22.00
CA THR A 225 19.62 -25.70 22.69
C THR A 225 18.92 -24.36 22.63
N ASN A 226 17.65 -24.36 22.23
CA ASN A 226 16.84 -23.15 22.16
C ASN A 226 15.83 -23.10 23.30
N LEU A 227 15.75 -21.97 23.97
CA LEU A 227 14.76 -21.68 24.99
C LEU A 227 14.02 -20.38 24.65
N THR A 228 12.89 -20.18 25.31
CA THR A 228 12.11 -18.95 25.19
C THR A 228 11.79 -18.39 26.57
N SER A 229 11.77 -17.06 26.70
CA SER A 229 11.31 -16.37 27.90
C SER A 229 10.39 -15.22 27.50
N CYS A 230 9.35 -14.98 28.30
CA CYS A 230 8.45 -13.82 28.17
C CYS A 230 8.84 -12.68 29.12
N VAL A 231 9.96 -12.82 29.83
CA VAL A 231 10.53 -11.80 30.72
C VAL A 231 12.02 -11.64 30.44
N THR A 232 12.63 -10.57 30.93
CA THR A 232 14.04 -10.24 30.64
C THR A 232 15.05 -10.99 31.52
N LYS A 233 14.70 -12.21 31.91
CA LYS A 233 15.54 -13.13 32.68
C LYS A 233 15.18 -14.58 32.40
N THR A 234 16.13 -15.48 32.59
CA THR A 234 15.89 -16.92 32.56
C THR A 234 16.98 -17.68 33.30
N GLU A 235 16.68 -18.87 33.79
CA GLU A 235 17.66 -19.78 34.38
C GLU A 235 17.91 -20.95 33.44
N ILE A 236 19.17 -21.17 33.09
CA ILE A 236 19.61 -22.32 32.29
C ILE A 236 20.19 -23.36 33.25
N THR A 237 19.61 -24.56 33.23
CA THR A 237 19.99 -25.66 34.12
C THR A 237 20.61 -26.82 33.34
N LYS A 238 21.19 -27.80 34.06
CA LYS A 238 21.82 -28.99 33.49
C LYS A 238 23.04 -28.67 32.62
N LEU A 239 23.77 -27.62 33.00
CA LEU A 239 25.04 -27.25 32.39
C LEU A 239 26.16 -28.13 32.93
N ILE A 240 27.19 -28.34 32.12
CA ILE A 240 28.38 -29.09 32.55
C ILE A 240 29.31 -28.10 33.26
N PRO A 241 29.74 -28.37 34.50
CA PRO A 241 30.71 -27.52 35.19
C PRO A 241 32.03 -27.43 34.40
N GLU A 242 32.76 -26.34 34.57
CA GLU A 242 34.05 -26.08 33.93
C GLU A 242 34.00 -26.14 32.39
N THR A 243 32.88 -25.72 31.80
CA THR A 243 32.66 -25.76 30.35
C THR A 243 32.31 -24.38 29.80
N MET A 244 32.85 -24.04 28.64
CA MET A 244 32.52 -22.77 27.99
C MET A 244 31.18 -22.89 27.26
N TYR A 245 30.24 -22.02 27.61
CA TYR A 245 28.96 -21.88 26.91
C TYR A 245 28.89 -20.53 26.22
N ASN A 246 28.25 -20.46 25.06
CA ASN A 246 27.86 -19.20 24.44
C ASN A 246 26.34 -19.06 24.49
N PHE A 247 25.87 -18.02 25.18
CA PHE A 247 24.45 -17.69 25.32
C PHE A 247 24.14 -16.51 24.41
N THR A 248 23.25 -16.71 23.44
CA THR A 248 22.77 -15.63 22.56
C THR A 248 21.31 -15.35 22.85
N VAL A 249 20.97 -14.09 23.12
CA VAL A 249 19.60 -13.65 23.39
C VAL A 249 19.18 -12.63 22.35
N PHE A 250 17.96 -12.75 21.85
CA PHE A 250 17.32 -11.77 21.00
C PHE A 250 15.80 -11.75 21.21
N ALA A 251 15.20 -10.59 20.98
CA ALA A 251 13.76 -10.43 20.99
C ALA A 251 13.15 -10.92 19.67
N VAL A 252 11.94 -11.47 19.74
CA VAL A 252 11.13 -11.94 18.62
C VAL A 252 9.76 -11.28 18.75
N ALA A 253 9.25 -10.76 17.63
CA ALA A 253 7.92 -10.16 17.59
C ALA A 253 6.82 -11.22 17.80
N ASN A 254 5.57 -10.78 17.93
CA ASN A 254 4.45 -11.66 18.25
C ASN A 254 4.09 -12.66 17.13
N ASP A 255 4.62 -12.46 15.92
CA ASP A 255 4.52 -13.44 14.82
C ASP A 255 5.42 -14.67 15.01
N GLY A 256 6.35 -14.64 15.99
CA GLY A 256 7.31 -15.70 16.24
C GLY A 256 8.44 -15.81 15.19
N GLN A 257 8.48 -14.90 14.20
CA GLN A 257 9.38 -14.96 13.05
C GLN A 257 10.26 -13.72 12.92
N THR A 258 9.75 -12.53 13.25
CA THR A 258 10.51 -11.29 13.08
C THR A 258 11.49 -11.14 14.25
N GLU A 259 12.77 -11.37 13.97
CA GLU A 259 13.86 -11.35 14.94
C GLU A 259 14.49 -9.96 15.05
N GLY A 260 14.79 -9.56 16.29
CA GLY A 260 15.60 -8.42 16.62
C GLY A 260 17.10 -8.71 16.52
N GLU A 261 17.90 -7.77 17.02
CA GLU A 261 19.35 -7.93 17.07
C GLU A 261 19.78 -8.98 18.12
N ARG A 262 20.82 -9.74 17.78
CA ARG A 262 21.40 -10.80 18.62
C ARG A 262 22.49 -10.25 19.52
N LEU A 263 22.42 -10.57 20.81
CA LEU A 263 23.47 -10.26 21.79
C LEU A 263 23.97 -11.54 22.44
N SER A 264 25.29 -11.70 22.54
CA SER A 264 25.90 -12.94 23.06
C SER A 264 26.83 -12.68 24.25
N VAL A 265 26.91 -13.66 25.16
CA VAL A 265 27.88 -13.71 26.26
C VAL A 265 28.43 -15.13 26.40
N SER A 266 29.73 -15.26 26.71
CA SER A 266 30.39 -16.57 26.77
C SER A 266 31.10 -16.83 28.10
N PRO A 267 30.36 -17.12 29.18
CA PRO A 267 30.94 -17.44 30.49
C PRO A 267 31.51 -18.87 30.50
N TYR A 268 32.43 -19.09 31.44
CA TYR A 268 32.86 -20.42 31.84
C TYR A 268 31.96 -20.88 33.00
N THR A 269 31.27 -22.01 32.85
CA THR A 269 30.46 -22.62 33.92
C THR A 269 31.29 -23.46 34.87
#